data_AF-A0A0P0N202-F1
#
_entry.id   AF-A0A0P0N202-F1
#
_cell.length_a   1.000
_cell.length_b   1.000
_cell.length_c   1.000
_cell.angle_alpha   90.00
_cell.angle_beta   90.00
_cell.angle_gamma   90.00
#
_symmetry.space_group_name_H-M   'P 1'
#
loop_
_entity.id
_entity.type
_entity.pdbx_description
1 polymer ?
#
loop_
_entity_poly.entity_id
_entity_poly.type
_entity_poly.pdbx_seq_one_letter_code
_entity_poly.pdbx_strand_id
1 'polypeptide(L)'
;MNGSGLVQLIKGRRMIAVSAITFAVVIMSVYAMWSGNDTNIVNGFCRSCHLMDSVAEQLQGTPHENFKCTRCHDPPLSMYVRGIAAEMGFIRVDMYELQARKMRMEQECTSCHSPVTLQQQAIHVVHFRVISTAKSCTICHSSHEVKPTPSDCLSCHNMQNIRSSHGGFHSYALEQYRRGVIVCGQCHSQQALWEIPIPASAFRASVEGFGCFHCHASLKPVTNVDDCLRCHSR
;
A
#
# COMPACT_ATOMS: atom_id res chain seq x y z
N MET A 1 -6.55 -62.36 -46.17
CA MET A 1 -6.35 -61.61 -44.90
C MET A 1 -7.02 -60.25 -45.06
N ASN A 2 -8.00 -59.95 -44.21
CA ASN A 2 -8.95 -58.84 -44.43
C ASN A 2 -8.28 -57.49 -44.10
N GLY A 3 -8.00 -56.68 -45.12
CA GLY A 3 -7.28 -55.40 -44.98
C GLY A 3 -7.99 -54.36 -44.12
N SER A 4 -9.25 -54.59 -43.77
CA SER A 4 -10.07 -53.74 -42.89
C SER A 4 -9.55 -53.66 -41.45
N GLY A 5 -8.97 -54.75 -40.92
CA GLY A 5 -8.46 -54.78 -39.54
C GLY A 5 -7.21 -53.90 -39.34
N LEU A 6 -6.30 -53.88 -40.32
CA LEU A 6 -5.08 -53.08 -40.26
C LEU A 6 -5.39 -51.57 -40.32
N VAL A 7 -6.35 -51.17 -41.15
CA VAL A 7 -6.77 -49.76 -41.30
C VAL A 7 -7.43 -49.23 -40.03
N GLN A 8 -8.26 -50.03 -39.34
CA GLN A 8 -8.85 -49.62 -38.06
C GLN A 8 -7.79 -49.48 -36.95
N LEU A 9 -6.80 -50.37 -36.91
CA LEU A 9 -5.72 -50.31 -35.91
C LEU A 9 -4.86 -49.04 -36.07
N ILE A 10 -4.58 -48.64 -37.32
CA ILE A 10 -3.79 -47.43 -37.63
C ILE A 10 -4.57 -46.16 -37.26
N LYS A 11 -5.89 -46.12 -37.50
CA LYS A 11 -6.75 -44.99 -37.12
C LYS A 11 -6.84 -44.82 -35.60
N GLY A 12 -6.98 -45.90 -34.84
CA GLY A 12 -7.02 -45.88 -33.38
C GLY A 12 -5.72 -45.34 -32.76
N ARG A 13 -4.56 -45.80 -33.25
CA ARG A 13 -3.24 -45.32 -32.79
C ARG A 13 -3.01 -43.84 -33.11
N ARG A 14 -3.45 -43.37 -34.29
CA ARG A 14 -3.37 -41.95 -34.65
C ARG A 14 -4.22 -41.07 -33.75
N MET A 15 -5.44 -41.49 -33.43
CA MET A 15 -6.33 -40.74 -32.53
C MET A 15 -5.73 -40.59 -31.12
N ILE A 16 -5.18 -41.67 -30.56
CA ILE A 16 -4.54 -41.64 -29.23
C ILE A 16 -3.33 -40.71 -29.23
N ALA A 17 -2.49 -40.76 -30.28
CA ALA A 17 -1.33 -39.90 -30.40
C ALA A 17 -1.71 -38.41 -30.48
N VAL A 18 -2.72 -38.05 -31.29
CA VAL A 18 -3.19 -36.67 -31.42
C VAL A 18 -3.76 -36.15 -30.09
N SER A 19 -4.58 -36.93 -29.39
CA SER A 19 -5.12 -36.55 -28.09
C SER A 19 -4.03 -36.36 -27.04
N ALA A 20 -3.04 -37.26 -26.98
CA ALA A 20 -1.92 -37.16 -26.05
C ALA A 20 -1.06 -35.90 -26.32
N ILE A 21 -0.78 -35.61 -27.59
CA ILE A 21 -0.05 -34.40 -27.98
C ILE A 21 -0.83 -33.14 -27.60
N THR A 22 -2.14 -33.11 -27.88
CA THR A 22 -2.98 -31.96 -27.56
C THR A 22 -3.02 -31.71 -26.05
N PHE A 23 -3.18 -32.78 -25.27
CA PHE A 23 -3.15 -32.69 -23.81
C PHE A 23 -1.79 -32.21 -23.28
N ALA A 24 -0.69 -32.73 -23.83
CA ALA A 24 0.66 -32.29 -23.47
C ALA A 24 0.90 -30.81 -23.81
N VAL A 25 0.41 -30.32 -24.96
CA VAL A 25 0.50 -28.90 -25.34
C VAL A 25 -0.31 -28.02 -24.38
N VAL A 26 -1.51 -28.44 -23.98
CA VAL A 26 -2.31 -27.70 -23.00
C VAL A 26 -1.59 -27.65 -21.64
N ILE A 27 -1.07 -28.78 -21.15
CA ILE A 27 -0.30 -28.81 -19.90
C ILE A 27 0.94 -27.91 -19.99
N MET A 28 1.70 -28.01 -21.08
CA MET A 28 2.89 -27.18 -21.30
C MET A 28 2.54 -25.70 -21.38
N SER A 29 1.40 -25.34 -21.98
CA SER A 29 0.94 -23.96 -22.08
C SER A 29 0.51 -23.42 -20.72
N VAL A 30 -0.24 -24.21 -19.93
CA VAL A 30 -0.61 -23.86 -18.55
C VAL A 30 0.64 -23.75 -17.68
N TYR A 31 1.59 -24.68 -17.80
CA TYR A 31 2.85 -24.64 -17.07
C TYR A 31 3.74 -23.48 -17.51
N ALA A 32 3.83 -23.16 -18.80
CA ALA A 32 4.55 -22.00 -19.30
C ALA A 32 3.92 -20.68 -18.84
N MET A 33 2.59 -20.63 -18.71
CA MET A 33 1.88 -19.47 -18.17
C MET A 33 2.10 -19.36 -16.64
N TRP A 34 2.12 -20.50 -15.94
CA TRP A 34 2.40 -20.58 -14.50
C TRP A 34 3.88 -20.35 -14.16
N SER A 35 4.82 -20.78 -14.99
CA SER A 35 6.26 -20.55 -14.80
C SER A 35 6.72 -19.22 -15.38
N GLY A 36 6.05 -18.71 -16.42
CA GLY A 36 6.16 -17.33 -16.88
C GLY A 36 5.78 -16.32 -15.79
N ASN A 37 4.93 -16.73 -14.84
CA ASN A 37 4.62 -16.01 -13.60
C ASN A 37 5.88 -15.68 -12.76
N ASP A 38 7.01 -16.37 -12.99
CA ASP A 38 8.27 -16.09 -12.31
C ASP A 38 9.16 -15.05 -13.01
N THR A 39 8.79 -14.63 -14.22
CA THR A 39 9.40 -13.52 -14.95
C THR A 39 8.46 -12.31 -14.91
N ASN A 40 8.90 -11.10 -15.28
CA ASN A 40 8.07 -9.88 -15.29
C ASN A 40 6.78 -9.95 -16.16
N ILE A 41 6.42 -11.13 -16.67
CA ILE A 41 5.20 -11.48 -17.41
C ILE A 41 3.95 -11.49 -16.52
N VAL A 42 4.04 -11.38 -15.18
CA VAL A 42 2.87 -11.11 -14.32
C VAL A 42 2.14 -9.81 -14.73
N ASN A 43 2.88 -8.87 -15.35
CA ASN A 43 2.26 -7.74 -16.03
C ASN A 43 1.26 -8.17 -17.10
N GLY A 44 1.47 -9.27 -17.84
CA GLY A 44 0.55 -9.75 -18.87
C GLY A 44 -0.80 -10.23 -18.33
N PHE A 45 -0.82 -11.12 -17.33
CA PHE A 45 -2.08 -11.61 -16.74
C PHE A 45 -2.83 -10.50 -15.99
N CYS A 46 -2.13 -9.70 -15.19
CA CYS A 46 -2.77 -8.59 -14.50
C CYS A 46 -3.26 -7.53 -15.50
N ARG A 47 -2.51 -7.22 -16.58
CA ARG A 47 -2.95 -6.27 -17.64
C ARG A 47 -4.17 -6.72 -18.41
N SER A 48 -4.42 -8.03 -18.46
CA SER A 48 -5.60 -8.61 -19.10
C SER A 48 -6.90 -8.12 -18.46
N CYS A 49 -6.87 -7.83 -17.15
CA CYS A 49 -8.03 -7.38 -16.38
C CYS A 49 -7.84 -6.03 -15.66
N HIS A 50 -6.63 -5.50 -15.55
CA HIS A 50 -6.34 -4.27 -14.80
C HIS A 50 -5.43 -3.33 -15.59
N LEU A 51 -5.58 -2.02 -15.38
CA LEU A 51 -4.62 -1.05 -15.91
C LEU A 51 -3.38 -1.02 -15.00
N MET A 52 -2.36 -1.80 -15.34
CA MET A 52 -1.16 -1.96 -14.51
C MET A 52 -0.05 -0.94 -14.79
N ASP A 53 -0.15 -0.18 -15.88
CA ASP A 53 0.94 0.71 -16.30
C ASP A 53 1.19 1.83 -15.29
N SER A 54 0.12 2.44 -14.77
CA SER A 54 0.23 3.46 -13.72
C SER A 54 0.79 2.89 -12.41
N VAL A 55 0.45 1.64 -12.07
CA VAL A 55 0.97 0.97 -10.87
C VAL A 55 2.46 0.69 -11.03
N ALA A 56 2.87 0.16 -12.18
CA ALA A 56 4.27 -0.12 -12.47
C ALA A 56 5.12 1.16 -12.43
N GLU A 57 4.61 2.27 -12.97
CA GLU A 57 5.26 3.58 -12.89
C GLU A 57 5.39 4.08 -11.44
N GLN A 58 4.34 3.92 -10.62
CA GLN A 58 4.36 4.33 -9.21
C GLN A 58 5.32 3.50 -8.34
N LEU A 59 5.52 2.22 -8.68
CA LEU A 59 6.47 1.36 -7.99
C LEU A 59 7.92 1.60 -8.43
N GLN A 60 8.15 2.23 -9.58
CA GLN A 60 9.47 2.47 -10.13
C GLN A 60 10.35 3.29 -9.17
N GLY A 61 11.59 2.84 -8.97
CA GLY A 61 12.54 3.45 -8.05
C GLY A 61 12.26 3.19 -6.57
N THR A 62 11.24 2.39 -6.25
CA THR A 62 10.97 1.93 -4.89
C THR A 62 11.51 0.51 -4.69
N PRO A 63 11.80 0.07 -3.46
CA PRO A 63 12.16 -1.34 -3.21
C PRO A 63 11.12 -2.34 -3.72
N HIS A 64 9.86 -1.92 -3.88
CA HIS A 64 8.76 -2.75 -4.36
C HIS A 64 8.81 -3.02 -5.88
N GLU A 65 9.60 -2.28 -6.67
CA GLU A 65 9.71 -2.49 -8.12
C GLU A 65 10.23 -3.89 -8.51
N ASN A 66 10.98 -4.51 -7.60
CA ASN A 66 11.63 -5.81 -7.80
C ASN A 66 10.78 -6.99 -7.29
N PHE A 67 9.60 -6.72 -6.72
CA PHE A 67 8.70 -7.75 -6.22
C PHE A 67 7.60 -8.05 -7.24
N LYS A 68 7.24 -9.33 -7.34
CA LYS A 68 6.11 -9.77 -8.14
C LYS A 68 4.81 -9.34 -7.48
N CYS A 69 3.82 -8.93 -8.28
CA CYS A 69 2.48 -8.61 -7.78
C CYS A 69 1.90 -9.78 -6.96
N THR A 70 2.22 -11.02 -7.36
CA THR A 70 1.77 -12.24 -6.67
C THR A 70 2.34 -12.42 -5.26
N ARG A 71 3.39 -11.68 -4.92
CA ARG A 71 3.94 -11.69 -3.57
C ARG A 71 2.96 -11.10 -2.55
N CYS A 72 2.14 -10.15 -2.99
CA CYS A 72 1.16 -9.45 -2.16
C CYS A 72 -0.28 -9.80 -2.54
N HIS A 73 -0.52 -10.16 -3.80
CA HIS A 73 -1.80 -10.61 -4.32
C HIS A 73 -1.72 -12.10 -4.61
N ASP A 74 -2.27 -12.96 -3.75
CA ASP A 74 -2.34 -14.40 -4.03
C ASP A 74 -3.75 -14.77 -4.50
N PRO A 75 -4.10 -14.54 -5.78
CA PRO A 75 -5.42 -14.87 -6.28
C PRO A 75 -5.59 -16.40 -6.27
N PRO A 76 -6.75 -16.92 -5.83
CA PRO A 76 -6.99 -18.36 -5.87
C PRO A 76 -7.05 -18.86 -7.31
N LEU A 77 -6.79 -20.15 -7.52
CA LEU A 77 -6.84 -20.80 -8.84
C LEU A 77 -8.13 -20.48 -9.62
N SER A 78 -9.27 -20.38 -8.93
CA SER A 78 -10.56 -20.03 -9.54
C SER A 78 -10.55 -18.68 -10.25
N MET A 79 -9.78 -17.70 -9.76
CA MET A 79 -9.66 -16.39 -10.38
C MET A 79 -8.87 -16.46 -11.70
N TYR A 80 -7.81 -17.28 -11.76
CA TYR A 80 -7.10 -17.54 -13.01
C TYR A 80 -7.99 -18.20 -14.06
N VAL A 81 -8.76 -19.22 -13.66
CA VAL A 81 -9.72 -19.90 -14.54
C VAL A 81 -10.77 -18.91 -15.06
N ARG A 82 -11.27 -18.02 -14.18
CA ARG A 82 -12.21 -16.96 -14.56
C ARG A 82 -11.57 -15.97 -15.56
N GLY A 83 -10.31 -15.58 -15.36
CA GLY A 83 -9.57 -14.73 -16.29
C GLY A 83 -9.42 -15.36 -17.68
N ILE A 84 -9.03 -16.64 -17.75
CA ILE A 84 -8.94 -17.38 -19.03
C ILE A 84 -10.30 -17.46 -19.72
N ALA A 85 -11.37 -17.76 -18.99
CA ALA A 85 -12.71 -17.81 -19.55
C ALA A 85 -13.17 -16.44 -20.08
N ALA A 86 -12.75 -15.34 -19.45
CA ALA A 86 -13.05 -13.99 -19.88
C ALA A 86 -12.30 -13.63 -21.18
N GLU A 87 -11.00 -13.92 -21.26
CA GLU A 87 -10.17 -13.73 -22.46
C GLU A 87 -10.72 -14.54 -23.65
N MET A 88 -11.19 -15.75 -23.40
CA MET A 88 -11.82 -16.59 -24.43
C MET A 88 -13.25 -16.17 -24.80
N GLY A 89 -13.79 -15.11 -24.16
CA GLY A 89 -15.12 -14.58 -24.44
C GLY A 89 -16.27 -15.41 -23.90
N PHE A 90 -16.01 -16.40 -23.04
CA PHE A 90 -17.05 -17.24 -22.43
C PHE A 90 -17.82 -16.53 -21.32
N ILE A 91 -17.18 -15.56 -20.66
CA ILE A 91 -17.80 -14.75 -19.62
C ILE A 91 -17.42 -13.28 -19.77
N ARG A 92 -18.29 -12.38 -19.31
CA ARG A 92 -17.94 -10.97 -19.11
C ARG A 92 -17.62 -10.76 -17.64
N VAL A 93 -16.49 -10.12 -17.36
CA VAL A 93 -16.10 -9.75 -16.00
C VAL A 93 -16.41 -8.27 -15.83
N ASP A 94 -17.19 -7.94 -14.80
CA ASP A 94 -17.37 -6.55 -14.40
C ASP A 94 -16.14 -6.10 -13.61
N MET A 95 -15.50 -5.03 -14.09
CA MET A 95 -14.32 -4.41 -13.47
C MET A 95 -14.59 -3.96 -12.04
N TYR A 96 -15.85 -3.61 -11.70
CA TYR A 96 -16.22 -3.21 -10.35
C TYR A 96 -16.28 -4.37 -9.34
N GLU A 97 -16.54 -5.62 -9.79
CA GLU A 97 -16.49 -6.80 -8.90
C GLU A 97 -15.06 -7.09 -8.42
N LEU A 98 -14.05 -6.75 -9.23
CA LEU A 98 -12.64 -7.03 -8.93
C LEU A 98 -12.05 -6.08 -7.87
N GLN A 99 -12.69 -4.94 -7.61
CA GLN A 99 -12.21 -3.94 -6.63
C GLN A 99 -12.63 -4.26 -5.17
N ALA A 100 -13.54 -5.21 -4.96
CA ALA A 100 -14.32 -5.25 -3.72
C ALA A 100 -13.75 -6.07 -2.56
N ARG A 101 -12.67 -6.84 -2.73
CA ARG A 101 -12.02 -7.41 -1.54
C ARG A 101 -11.13 -6.33 -0.94
N LYS A 102 -11.60 -5.74 0.18
CA LYS A 102 -10.72 -5.17 1.21
C LYS A 102 -9.70 -6.25 1.55
N MET A 103 -8.56 -6.22 0.88
CA MET A 103 -7.49 -7.16 1.13
C MET A 103 -7.01 -6.86 2.54
N ARG A 104 -7.12 -7.85 3.41
CA ARG A 104 -6.58 -7.78 4.77
C ARG A 104 -5.07 -7.96 4.67
N MET A 105 -4.39 -6.94 4.17
CA MET A 105 -2.98 -7.02 3.76
C MET A 105 -1.97 -6.89 4.91
N GLU A 106 -2.43 -6.91 6.16
CA GLU A 106 -1.53 -6.75 7.31
C GLU A 106 -0.46 -7.84 7.34
N GLN A 107 -0.81 -9.09 7.08
CA GLN A 107 0.14 -10.21 7.14
C GLN A 107 1.13 -10.17 5.97
N GLU A 108 0.66 -9.81 4.79
CA GLU A 108 1.43 -9.68 3.56
C GLU A 108 2.48 -8.58 3.73
N CYS A 109 2.09 -7.42 4.25
CA CYS A 109 3.01 -6.33 4.55
C CYS A 109 4.01 -6.71 5.66
N THR A 110 3.52 -7.29 6.76
CA THR A 110 4.37 -7.58 7.94
C THR A 110 5.32 -8.77 7.72
N SER A 111 5.10 -9.58 6.69
CA SER A 111 6.04 -10.63 6.27
C SER A 111 7.41 -10.07 5.85
N CYS A 112 7.46 -8.82 5.40
CA CYS A 112 8.69 -8.11 5.04
C CYS A 112 8.96 -6.88 5.91
N HIS A 113 7.91 -6.20 6.38
CA HIS A 113 8.01 -5.02 7.25
C HIS A 113 7.76 -5.38 8.72
N SER A 114 8.84 -5.48 9.50
CA SER A 114 8.75 -5.77 10.93
C SER A 114 7.94 -4.69 11.68
N PRO A 115 6.99 -5.07 12.56
CA PRO A 115 6.31 -4.12 13.43
C PRO A 115 7.27 -3.23 14.23
N VAL A 116 8.42 -3.76 14.64
CA VAL A 116 9.45 -3.00 15.35
C VAL A 116 10.01 -1.87 14.49
N THR A 117 10.30 -2.14 13.21
CA THR A 117 10.78 -1.11 12.28
C THR A 117 9.69 -0.09 11.95
N LEU A 118 8.44 -0.52 11.87
CA LEU A 118 7.31 0.38 11.61
C LEU A 118 7.05 1.32 12.79
N GLN A 119 7.19 0.84 14.03
CA GLN A 119 7.01 1.63 15.25
C GLN A 119 8.06 2.71 15.46
N GLN A 120 9.11 2.77 14.63
CA GLN A 120 10.07 3.87 14.65
C GLN A 120 9.44 5.20 14.24
N GLN A 121 8.32 5.17 13.50
CA GLN A 121 7.58 6.38 13.13
C GLN A 121 6.43 6.61 14.10
N ALA A 122 6.33 7.82 14.66
CA ALA A 122 5.33 8.15 15.66
C ALA A 122 3.89 8.01 15.12
N ILE A 123 3.68 8.29 13.83
CA ILE A 123 2.38 8.09 13.17
C ILE A 123 1.93 6.62 13.22
N HIS A 124 2.85 5.66 13.07
CA HIS A 124 2.50 4.25 13.18
C HIS A 124 2.15 3.88 14.61
N VAL A 125 2.89 4.36 15.61
CA VAL A 125 2.64 4.03 17.04
C VAL A 125 1.18 4.32 17.43
N VAL A 126 0.64 5.48 17.05
CA VAL A 126 -0.75 5.82 17.41
C VAL A 126 -1.80 5.14 16.54
N HIS A 127 -1.46 4.79 15.30
CA HIS A 127 -2.41 4.20 14.36
C HIS A 127 -2.36 2.68 14.33
N PHE A 128 -1.38 2.04 14.99
CA PHE A 128 -1.27 0.58 15.04
C PHE A 128 -2.56 -0.08 15.53
N ARG A 129 -3.26 0.52 16.50
CA ARG A 129 -4.56 0.02 16.96
C ARG A 129 -5.61 0.01 15.85
N VAL A 130 -5.63 1.04 14.99
CA VAL A 130 -6.52 1.12 13.83
C VAL A 130 -6.16 0.04 12.83
N ILE A 131 -4.86 -0.12 12.52
CA ILE A 131 -4.36 -1.14 11.58
C ILE A 131 -4.73 -2.55 12.05
N SER A 132 -4.45 -2.90 13.31
CA SER A 132 -4.76 -4.23 13.85
C SER A 132 -6.28 -4.49 13.93
N THR A 133 -7.09 -3.45 14.09
CA THR A 133 -8.56 -3.57 14.04
C THR A 133 -9.06 -3.78 12.62
N ALA A 134 -8.54 -2.99 11.66
CA ALA A 134 -8.87 -3.09 10.25
C ALA A 134 -8.27 -4.35 9.59
N LYS A 135 -7.25 -4.93 10.21
CA LYS A 135 -6.39 -5.99 9.67
C LYS A 135 -5.81 -5.63 8.31
N SER A 136 -5.50 -4.36 8.09
CA SER A 136 -4.93 -3.90 6.82
C SER A 136 -4.16 -2.60 6.96
N CYS A 137 -2.95 -2.60 6.40
CA CYS A 137 -2.15 -1.39 6.19
C CYS A 137 -2.75 -0.49 5.09
N THR A 138 -3.64 -1.04 4.23
CA THR A 138 -4.21 -0.34 3.08
C THR A 138 -5.28 0.68 3.39
N ILE A 139 -5.59 0.87 4.67
CA ILE A 139 -6.40 2.00 5.12
C ILE A 139 -5.64 3.34 5.02
N CYS A 140 -4.31 3.28 5.03
CA CYS A 140 -3.45 4.46 4.88
C CYS A 140 -2.48 4.33 3.70
N HIS A 141 -2.00 3.12 3.38
CA HIS A 141 -1.01 2.89 2.32
C HIS A 141 -1.62 2.11 1.17
N SER A 142 -1.79 2.73 0.01
CA SER A 142 -2.10 1.96 -1.19
C SER A 142 -0.98 0.96 -1.46
N SER A 143 -1.34 -0.29 -1.80
CA SER A 143 -0.35 -1.26 -2.30
C SER A 143 0.29 -0.83 -3.62
N HIS A 144 -0.31 0.17 -4.28
CA HIS A 144 0.12 0.71 -5.56
C HIS A 144 0.71 2.13 -5.43
N GLU A 145 0.39 2.86 -4.36
CA GLU A 145 1.01 4.14 -4.01
C GLU A 145 1.79 4.01 -2.70
N VAL A 146 3.10 3.89 -2.81
CA VAL A 146 4.00 3.65 -1.66
C VAL A 146 3.92 4.78 -0.61
N LYS A 147 3.55 6.00 -1.02
CA LYS A 147 3.37 7.13 -0.13
C LYS A 147 1.89 7.38 0.13
N PRO A 148 1.47 7.55 1.40
CA PRO A 148 0.11 7.96 1.71
C PRO A 148 -0.17 9.34 1.11
N THR A 149 -1.37 9.50 0.59
CA THR A 149 -1.89 10.74 0.04
C THR A 149 -2.64 11.54 1.10
N PRO A 150 -2.84 12.86 0.89
CA PRO A 150 -3.73 13.64 1.75
C PRO A 150 -5.11 13.01 1.93
N SER A 151 -5.69 12.45 0.87
CA SER A 151 -6.99 11.77 0.90
C SER A 151 -7.06 10.61 1.90
N ASP A 152 -5.97 9.88 2.10
CA ASP A 152 -5.93 8.76 3.03
C ASP A 152 -6.15 9.22 4.47
N CYS A 153 -5.54 10.35 4.85
CA CYS A 153 -5.77 10.97 6.15
C CYS A 153 -7.21 11.49 6.26
N LEU A 154 -7.69 12.18 5.22
CA LEU A 154 -9.02 12.81 5.20
C LEU A 154 -10.18 11.83 5.23
N SER A 155 -9.92 10.56 4.88
CA SER A 155 -10.93 9.49 4.94
C SER A 155 -11.51 9.29 6.35
N CYS A 156 -10.70 9.56 7.38
CA CYS A 156 -11.06 9.42 8.79
C CYS A 156 -10.94 10.73 9.57
N HIS A 157 -10.04 11.62 9.14
CA HIS A 157 -9.76 12.86 9.85
C HIS A 157 -10.40 14.07 9.18
N ASN A 158 -11.32 14.72 9.89
CA ASN A 158 -11.83 16.02 9.46
C ASN A 158 -10.79 17.13 9.73
N MET A 159 -10.27 17.75 8.68
CA MET A 159 -9.23 18.78 8.80
C MET A 159 -9.65 19.99 9.59
N GLN A 160 -10.92 20.39 9.52
CA GLN A 160 -11.38 21.56 10.25
C GLN A 160 -11.40 21.26 11.75
N ASN A 161 -11.84 20.07 12.12
CA ASN A 161 -11.78 19.60 13.51
C ASN A 161 -10.33 19.51 13.98
N ILE A 162 -9.44 18.86 13.22
CA ILE A 162 -8.01 18.79 13.58
C ILE A 162 -7.40 20.18 13.75
N ARG A 163 -7.63 21.09 12.82
CA ARG A 163 -7.11 22.46 12.91
C ARG A 163 -7.61 23.18 14.15
N SER A 164 -8.91 23.04 14.47
CA SER A 164 -9.47 23.64 15.68
C SER A 164 -8.85 23.06 16.94
N SER A 165 -8.69 21.74 17.05
CA SER A 165 -8.08 21.08 18.21
C SER A 165 -6.59 21.42 18.34
N HIS A 166 -5.84 21.38 17.23
CA HIS A 166 -4.42 21.71 17.21
C HIS A 166 -4.17 23.21 17.49
N GLY A 167 -4.95 24.10 16.88
CA GLY A 167 -4.94 25.52 17.21
C GLY A 167 -5.32 25.80 18.66
N GLY A 168 -6.20 24.98 19.24
CA GLY A 168 -6.52 24.98 20.66
C GLY A 168 -5.31 24.67 21.54
N PHE A 169 -4.44 23.73 21.16
CA PHE A 169 -3.19 23.45 21.89
C PHE A 169 -2.22 24.63 21.87
N HIS A 170 -2.05 25.31 20.73
CA HIS A 170 -1.24 26.54 20.69
C HIS A 170 -1.84 27.66 21.53
N SER A 171 -3.17 27.79 21.55
CA SER A 171 -3.87 28.77 22.38
C SER A 171 -3.69 28.48 23.87
N TYR A 172 -3.79 27.21 24.27
CA TYR A 172 -3.48 26.76 25.63
C TYR A 172 -2.02 27.01 26.01
N ALA A 173 -1.07 26.65 25.12
CA ALA A 173 0.36 26.85 25.36
C ALA A 173 0.70 28.33 25.52
N LEU A 174 0.07 29.22 24.75
CA LEU A 174 0.20 30.66 24.89
C LEU A 174 -0.31 31.16 26.25
N GLU A 175 -1.45 30.65 26.71
CA GLU A 175 -2.00 30.99 28.02
C GLU A 175 -1.10 30.51 29.16
N GLN A 176 -0.55 29.30 29.08
CA GLN A 176 0.43 28.80 30.05
C GLN A 176 1.70 29.65 30.06
N TYR A 177 2.20 30.02 28.87
CA TYR A 177 3.39 30.87 28.74
C TYR A 177 3.19 32.24 29.39
N ARG A 178 2.01 32.86 29.22
CA ARG A 178 1.66 34.14 29.88
C ARG A 178 1.66 34.03 31.41
N ARG A 179 1.44 32.84 31.96
CA ARG A 179 1.51 32.54 33.39
C ARG A 179 2.91 32.12 33.85
N GLY A 180 3.91 32.23 32.98
CA GLY A 180 5.29 31.84 33.27
C GLY A 180 5.57 30.33 33.17
N VAL A 181 4.65 29.55 32.59
CA VAL A 181 4.80 28.08 32.44
C VAL A 181 5.12 27.72 31.00
N ILE A 182 6.26 27.06 30.77
CA ILE A 182 6.69 26.64 29.43
C ILE A 182 6.26 25.19 29.19
N VAL A 183 5.23 24.99 28.37
CA VAL A 183 4.72 23.66 27.98
C VAL A 183 5.13 23.24 26.57
N CYS A 184 5.83 24.10 25.82
CA CYS A 184 6.16 23.88 24.42
C CYS A 184 6.95 22.58 24.20
N GLY A 185 7.85 22.23 25.13
CA GLY A 185 8.67 21.02 25.06
C GLY A 185 7.91 19.69 25.14
N GLN A 186 6.66 19.70 25.59
CA GLN A 186 5.80 18.50 25.58
C GLN A 186 5.52 18.01 24.15
N CYS A 187 5.53 18.93 23.18
CA CYS A 187 5.35 18.63 21.76
C CYS A 187 6.61 18.92 20.95
N HIS A 188 7.39 19.94 21.35
CA HIS A 188 8.58 20.41 20.67
C HIS A 188 9.86 20.05 21.43
N SER A 189 10.16 18.77 21.55
CA SER A 189 11.44 18.30 22.07
C SER A 189 11.80 16.96 21.46
N GLN A 190 13.08 16.58 21.57
CA GLN A 190 13.55 15.25 21.18
C GLN A 190 12.96 14.13 22.05
N GLN A 191 12.39 14.49 23.20
CA GLN A 191 11.76 13.56 24.15
C GLN A 191 10.24 13.49 23.96
N ALA A 192 9.66 14.37 23.13
CA ALA A 192 8.25 14.34 22.82
C ALA A 192 7.94 13.13 21.93
N LEU A 193 6.75 12.54 22.10
CA LEU A 193 6.29 11.38 21.33
C LEU A 193 6.37 11.59 19.80
N TRP A 194 6.27 12.85 19.37
CA TRP A 194 6.20 13.25 17.96
C TRP A 194 7.48 13.89 17.44
N GLU A 195 8.51 13.99 18.31
CA GLU A 195 9.83 14.55 18.02
C GLU A 195 9.80 15.77 17.09
N ILE A 196 8.99 16.78 17.36
CA ILE A 196 8.94 17.98 16.51
C ILE A 196 10.15 18.84 16.88
N PRO A 197 11.24 18.83 16.11
CA PRO A 197 12.47 19.44 16.56
C PRO A 197 12.31 20.95 16.60
N ILE A 198 12.72 21.56 17.70
CA ILE A 198 12.95 23.01 17.75
C ILE A 198 14.23 23.28 16.95
N PRO A 199 14.21 24.17 15.94
CA PRO A 199 15.43 24.52 15.22
C PRO A 199 16.46 25.09 16.20
N ALA A 200 17.75 24.81 15.96
CA ALA A 200 18.83 25.23 16.86
C ALA A 200 18.83 26.74 17.13
N SER A 201 18.36 27.56 16.19
CA SER A 201 18.16 29.01 16.36
C SER A 201 17.13 29.35 17.44
N ALA A 202 16.02 28.63 17.52
CA ALA A 202 15.00 28.84 18.55
C ALA A 202 15.47 28.34 19.92
N PHE A 203 16.26 27.26 19.97
CA PHE A 203 16.92 26.84 21.21
C PHE A 203 17.91 27.91 21.70
N ARG A 204 18.76 28.45 20.82
CA ARG A 204 19.69 29.53 21.15
C ARG A 204 18.97 30.78 21.66
N ALA A 205 17.90 31.19 20.99
CA ALA A 205 17.08 32.33 21.43
C ALA A 205 16.49 32.10 22.83
N SER A 206 16.09 30.87 23.17
CA SER A 206 15.60 30.56 24.52
C SER A 206 16.66 30.71 25.62
N VAL A 207 17.92 30.38 25.32
CA VAL A 207 19.05 30.60 26.23
C VAL A 207 19.35 32.10 26.40
N GLU A 208 19.07 32.90 25.38
CA GLU A 208 19.17 34.37 25.41
C GLU A 208 17.97 35.06 26.08
N GLY A 209 17.03 34.29 26.64
CA GLY A 209 15.86 34.81 27.36
C GLY A 209 14.64 35.11 26.47
N PHE A 210 14.71 34.81 25.17
CA PHE A 210 13.57 34.95 24.27
C PHE A 210 12.65 33.73 24.32
N GLY A 211 11.38 33.96 24.67
CA GLY A 211 10.38 32.90 24.58
C GLY A 211 10.01 32.56 23.13
N CYS A 212 9.38 31.40 22.93
CA CYS A 212 8.99 30.93 21.60
C CYS A 212 8.19 31.97 20.80
N PHE A 213 7.29 32.71 21.46
CA PHE A 213 6.47 33.74 20.84
C PHE A 213 7.21 35.01 20.41
N HIS A 214 8.49 35.18 20.79
CA HIS A 214 9.33 36.24 20.27
C HIS A 214 9.52 36.10 18.75
N CYS A 215 9.70 34.87 18.26
CA CYS A 215 9.83 34.56 16.84
C CYS A 215 8.53 34.01 16.23
N HIS A 216 7.68 33.41 17.06
CA HIS A 216 6.44 32.75 16.65
C HIS A 216 5.17 33.57 16.96
N ALA A 217 5.28 34.90 17.01
CA ALA A 217 4.14 35.80 17.25
C ALA A 217 3.00 35.63 16.21
N SER A 218 3.29 35.04 15.05
CA SER A 218 2.33 34.73 14.00
C SER A 218 2.57 33.33 13.45
N LEU A 219 2.37 32.31 14.31
CA LEU A 219 2.33 30.93 13.84
C LEU A 219 1.29 30.81 12.73
N LYS A 220 1.74 30.52 11.50
CA LYS A 220 0.83 30.18 10.42
C LYS A 220 0.09 28.91 10.83
N PRO A 221 -1.25 28.89 10.77
CA PRO A 221 -2.00 27.67 11.05
C PRO A 221 -1.61 26.59 10.04
N VAL A 222 -1.74 25.33 10.44
CA VAL A 222 -1.65 24.19 9.52
C VAL A 222 -2.73 24.37 8.44
N THR A 223 -2.33 24.46 7.19
CA THR A 223 -3.23 24.82 6.07
C THR A 223 -3.56 23.68 5.13
N ASN A 224 -2.88 22.53 5.26
CA ASN A 224 -3.15 21.31 4.50
C ASN A 224 -2.60 20.08 5.25
N VAL A 225 -2.76 18.89 4.66
CA VAL A 225 -2.29 17.61 5.26
C VAL A 225 -0.76 17.48 5.20
N ASP A 226 -0.11 18.07 4.21
CA ASP A 226 1.36 18.00 4.08
C ASP A 226 2.06 18.68 5.27
N ASP A 227 1.47 19.76 5.78
CA ASP A 227 1.92 20.43 7.01
C ASP A 227 1.88 19.46 8.22
N CYS A 228 0.91 18.56 8.28
CA CYS A 228 0.83 17.52 9.31
C CYS A 228 1.95 16.49 9.13
N LEU A 229 2.14 15.99 7.91
CA LEU A 229 3.14 14.95 7.62
C LEU A 229 4.57 15.43 7.92
N ARG A 230 4.88 16.71 7.69
CA ARG A 230 6.20 17.29 8.06
C ARG A 230 6.57 17.11 9.53
N CYS A 231 5.56 17.11 10.41
CA CYS A 231 5.74 17.01 11.85
C CYS A 231 5.47 15.60 12.39
N HIS A 232 4.62 14.81 11.73
CA HIS A 232 4.16 13.51 12.23
C HIS A 232 4.74 12.30 11.49
N SER A 233 5.43 12.47 10.36
CA SER A 233 6.00 11.34 9.60
C SER A 233 7.35 10.83 10.13
N ARG A 234 7.82 11.37 11.25
CA ARG A 234 9.12 11.03 11.85
C ARG A 234 8.95 10.00 12.96
#